data_AF-A0AAW2RHP0-F1
#
_entry.id   AF-A0AAW2RHP0-F1
#
_cell.length_a   1.000
_cell.length_b   1.000
_cell.length_c   1.000
_cell.angle_alpha   90.00
_cell.angle_beta   90.00
_cell.angle_gamma   90.00
#
_symmetry.space_group_name_H-M   'P 1'
#
loop_
_entity.id
_entity.type
_entity.pdbx_description
1 polymer ?
#
loop_
_entity_poly.entity_id
_entity_poly.type
_entity_poly.pdbx_seq_one_letter_code
_entity_poly.pdbx_strand_id
1 'polypeptide(L)'
;MFPSETDELNVSHCENSGLIRAAFSCDDRPEMIPELIQALKSAEAKVVRAEMSTVGGRTKSVLWVKLATTGESDAGLGRVRRELKKVVMEKSTSLAGSGQGLPGNKRPRYYHL
;
A
#
# COMPACT_ATOMS: atom_id res chain seq x y z
N MET A 1 10.83 -10.90 -0.63
CA MET A 1 10.60 -9.45 -0.45
C MET A 1 10.39 -9.22 1.03
N PHE A 2 11.19 -8.36 1.67
CA PHE A 2 11.13 -8.09 3.11
C PHE A 2 10.97 -6.59 3.35
N PRO A 3 10.16 -6.17 4.33
CA PRO A 3 10.05 -4.76 4.75
C PRO A 3 11.39 -4.15 5.18
N SER A 4 11.57 -2.86 4.88
CA SER A 4 12.66 -2.03 5.43
C SER A 4 12.30 -1.52 6.82
N GLU A 5 13.31 -1.06 7.57
CA GLU A 5 13.17 -0.42 8.88
C GLU A 5 12.72 1.04 8.82
N THR A 6 12.58 1.60 7.62
CA THR A 6 12.17 2.99 7.41
C THR A 6 11.04 3.07 6.40
N ASP A 7 10.25 4.13 6.50
CA ASP A 7 9.18 4.39 5.54
C ASP A 7 9.79 4.87 4.22
N GLU A 8 9.50 4.13 3.15
CA GLU A 8 10.04 4.41 1.82
C GLU A 8 8.95 4.30 0.76
N LEU A 9 9.04 5.14 -0.28
CA LEU A 9 8.18 5.07 -1.46
C LEU A 9 9.02 5.37 -2.71
N ASN A 10 9.07 4.41 -3.61
CA ASN A 10 9.68 4.52 -4.93
C ASN A 10 8.62 4.31 -6.00
N VAL A 11 8.49 5.27 -6.92
CA VAL A 11 7.54 5.19 -8.04
C VAL A 11 8.28 5.46 -9.33
N SER A 12 8.17 4.55 -10.30
CA SER A 12 8.86 4.63 -11.59
C SER A 12 8.01 4.07 -12.72
N HIS A 13 8.34 4.44 -13.95
CA HIS A 13 7.77 3.79 -15.13
C HIS A 13 8.38 2.40 -15.32
N CYS A 14 7.56 1.43 -15.70
CA CYS A 14 8.04 0.16 -16.22
C CYS A 14 8.31 0.30 -17.72
N GLU A 15 9.60 0.22 -18.08
CA GLU A 15 10.04 0.13 -19.46
C GLU A 15 9.24 -0.97 -20.19
N ASN A 16 8.75 -0.66 -21.39
CA ASN A 16 8.06 -1.56 -22.32
C ASN A 16 6.61 -1.98 -21.97
N SER A 17 6.08 -1.68 -20.79
CA SER A 17 4.71 -2.11 -20.42
C SER A 17 3.68 -0.98 -20.34
N GLY A 18 4.13 0.28 -20.33
CA GLY A 18 3.25 1.43 -20.08
C GLY A 18 2.64 1.44 -18.67
N LEU A 19 3.14 0.59 -17.77
CA LEU A 19 2.73 0.53 -16.37
C LEU A 19 3.60 1.45 -15.51
N ILE A 20 3.07 1.82 -14.36
CA ILE A 20 3.83 2.44 -13.27
C ILE A 20 4.06 1.38 -12.20
N ARG A 21 5.32 1.26 -11.75
CA ARG A 21 5.69 0.47 -10.58
C ARG A 21 5.76 1.38 -9.38
N ALA A 22 5.03 1.04 -8.32
CA ALA A 22 5.11 1.70 -7.02
C ALA A 22 5.54 0.67 -5.97
N ALA A 23 6.69 0.87 -5.34
CA ALA A 23 7.19 0.04 -4.26
C ALA A 23 7.27 0.87 -2.98
N PHE A 24 6.70 0.37 -1.88
CA PHE A 24 6.76 1.05 -0.60
C PHE A 24 6.93 0.08 0.56
N SER A 25 7.44 0.60 1.68
CA SER A 25 7.50 -0.07 2.97
C SER A 25 7.03 0.90 4.05
N CYS A 26 6.16 0.47 4.96
CA CYS A 26 5.67 1.27 6.09
C CYS A 26 5.09 0.37 7.19
N ASP A 27 4.64 0.97 8.30
CA ASP A 27 3.99 0.26 9.41
C ASP A 27 2.66 -0.38 8.99
N ASP A 28 2.46 -1.65 9.34
CA ASP A 28 1.27 -2.43 9.02
C ASP A 28 0.11 -2.06 9.95
N ARG A 29 -0.71 -1.10 9.51
CA ARG A 29 -1.85 -0.59 10.26
C ARG A 29 -3.19 -1.02 9.64
N PRO A 30 -4.26 -1.21 10.44
CA PRO A 30 -5.56 -1.71 9.96
C PRO A 30 -6.16 -0.88 8.80
N GLU A 31 -5.97 0.44 8.81
CA GLU A 31 -6.53 1.35 7.81
C GLU A 31 -5.71 1.45 6.51
N MET A 32 -4.55 0.78 6.42
CA MET A 32 -3.64 0.93 5.28
C MET A 32 -4.28 0.54 3.95
N ILE A 33 -4.93 -0.63 3.89
CA ILE A 33 -5.53 -1.13 2.65
C ILE A 33 -6.67 -0.24 2.15
N PRO A 34 -7.66 0.16 2.97
CA PRO A 34 -8.71 1.08 2.51
C PRO A 34 -8.13 2.45 2.08
N GLU A 35 -7.17 3.01 2.81
CA GLU A 35 -6.49 4.26 2.42
C GLU A 35 -5.75 4.11 1.09
N LEU A 36 -5.06 2.99 0.88
CA LEU A 36 -4.36 2.67 -0.38
C LEU A 36 -5.34 2.59 -1.55
N ILE A 37 -6.48 1.92 -1.36
CA ILE A 37 -7.54 1.84 -2.38
C ILE A 37 -8.06 3.24 -2.72
N GLN A 38 -8.28 4.09 -1.72
CA GLN A 38 -8.72 5.47 -1.94
C GLN A 38 -7.67 6.29 -2.69
N ALA A 39 -6.41 6.22 -2.28
CA ALA A 39 -5.30 6.91 -2.95
C ALA A 39 -5.17 6.50 -4.42
N LEU A 40 -5.28 5.21 -4.72
CA LEU A 40 -5.24 4.69 -6.09
C LEU A 40 -6.42 5.18 -6.94
N LYS A 41 -7.63 5.24 -6.36
CA LYS A 41 -8.80 5.84 -7.02
C LYS A 41 -8.61 7.32 -7.30
N SER A 42 -8.10 8.08 -6.33
CA SER A 42 -7.79 9.51 -6.48
C SER A 42 -6.70 9.78 -7.52
N ALA A 43 -5.78 8.82 -7.70
CA ALA A 43 -4.77 8.86 -8.75
C ALA A 43 -5.28 8.36 -10.12
N GLU A 44 -6.55 7.98 -10.23
CA GLU A 44 -7.14 7.37 -11.44
C GLU A 44 -6.34 6.15 -11.93
N ALA A 45 -5.81 5.36 -10.98
CA ALA A 45 -4.91 4.25 -11.25
C ALA A 45 -5.58 2.91 -10.91
N LYS A 46 -5.40 1.92 -11.79
CA LYS A 46 -5.86 0.54 -11.60
C LYS A 46 -4.68 -0.39 -11.38
N VAL A 47 -4.69 -1.12 -10.28
CA VAL A 47 -3.67 -2.15 -9.99
C VAL A 47 -3.88 -3.34 -10.92
N VAL A 48 -2.80 -3.77 -11.59
CA VAL A 48 -2.76 -4.97 -12.43
C VAL A 48 -2.06 -6.14 -11.76
N ARG A 49 -1.11 -5.85 -10.86
CA ARG A 49 -0.40 -6.82 -10.03
C ARG A 49 -0.04 -6.16 -8.71
N ALA A 50 -0.13 -6.92 -7.62
CA ALA A 50 0.34 -6.52 -6.31
C ALA A 50 1.13 -7.67 -5.70
N GLU A 51 2.28 -7.35 -5.13
CA GLU A 51 3.05 -8.22 -4.25
C GLU A 51 3.12 -7.57 -2.89
N MET A 52 2.77 -8.31 -1.84
CA MET A 52 2.73 -7.79 -0.47
C MET A 52 3.37 -8.79 0.48
N SER A 53 4.13 -8.26 1.44
CA SER A 53 4.76 -9.05 2.50
C SER A 53 4.69 -8.28 3.81
N THR A 54 4.26 -8.95 4.87
CA THR A 54 4.14 -8.36 6.22
C THR A 54 5.05 -9.10 7.19
N VAL A 55 5.93 -8.39 7.89
CA VAL A 55 6.88 -8.96 8.88
C VAL A 55 7.06 -7.98 10.02
N GLY A 56 6.90 -8.46 11.26
CA GLY A 56 7.23 -7.66 12.45
C GLY A 56 6.45 -6.35 12.60
N GLY A 57 5.18 -6.33 12.17
CA GLY A 57 4.34 -5.12 12.20
C GLY A 57 4.64 -4.13 11.08
N ARG A 58 5.42 -4.53 10.06
CA ARG A 58 5.67 -3.72 8.86
C ARG A 58 5.18 -4.43 7.61
N THR A 59 4.80 -3.64 6.63
CA THR A 59 4.34 -4.10 5.32
C THR A 59 5.23 -3.53 4.24
N LYS A 60 5.61 -4.37 3.28
CA LYS A 60 6.19 -3.96 2.01
C LYS A 60 5.26 -4.37 0.88
N SER A 61 5.03 -3.45 -0.06
CA SER A 61 4.19 -3.70 -1.22
C SER A 61 4.86 -3.22 -2.50
N VAL A 62 4.70 -3.99 -3.58
CA VAL A 62 5.07 -3.59 -4.94
C VAL A 62 3.82 -3.72 -5.80
N LEU A 63 3.39 -2.60 -6.34
CA LEU A 63 2.20 -2.46 -7.16
C LEU A 63 2.63 -2.14 -8.59
N TRP A 64 2.00 -2.82 -9.55
CA TRP A 64 2.03 -2.42 -10.95
C TRP A 64 0.66 -1.85 -11.26
N VAL A 65 0.63 -0.62 -11.74
CA VAL A 65 -0.61 0.12 -11.99
C VAL A 65 -0.68 0.65 -13.41
N LYS A 66 -1.90 0.66 -13.95
CA LYS A 66 -2.26 1.28 -15.22
C LYS A 66 -3.09 2.53 -14.95
N LEU A 67 -2.75 3.65 -15.58
CA LEU A 67 -3.55 4.87 -15.49
C LEU A 67 -4.81 4.73 -16.36
N ALA A 68 -5.94 5.25 -15.87
CA ALA A 68 -7.21 5.26 -16.60
C ALA A 68 -7.21 6.26 -17.76
N THR A 69 -6.46 7.36 -17.63
CA THR A 69 -6.36 8.41 -18.65
C THR A 69 -5.05 8.30 -19.42
N THR A 70 -5.10 8.49 -20.75
CA THR A 70 -3.94 8.50 -21.66
C THR A 70 -3.14 9.81 -21.60
N GLY A 71 -3.18 10.52 -20.46
CA GLY A 71 -2.44 11.76 -20.27
C GLY A 71 -0.92 11.53 -20.23
N GLU A 72 -0.16 12.63 -20.36
CA GLU A 72 1.31 12.63 -20.30
C GLU A 72 1.82 11.74 -19.16
N SER A 73 2.69 10.79 -19.50
CA SER A 73 3.11 9.71 -18.59
C SER A 73 3.67 10.25 -17.27
N ASP A 74 4.39 11.37 -17.34
CA ASP A 74 5.05 12.00 -16.19
C ASP A 74 4.06 12.68 -15.22
N ALA A 75 3.01 13.32 -15.75
CA ALA A 75 1.92 13.86 -14.92
C ALA A 75 1.16 12.74 -14.21
N GLY A 76 0.97 11.60 -14.88
CA GLY A 76 0.44 10.38 -14.29
C GLY A 76 1.29 9.84 -13.14
N LEU A 77 2.61 9.74 -13.35
CA LEU A 77 3.57 9.32 -12.33
C LEU A 77 3.53 10.21 -11.09
N GLY A 78 3.51 11.54 -11.30
CA GLY A 78 3.43 12.52 -10.23
C GLY A 78 2.16 12.39 -9.38
N ARG A 79 1.01 12.12 -10.02
CA ARG A 79 -0.27 11.85 -9.32
C ARG A 79 -0.16 10.61 -8.44
N VAL A 80 0.28 9.47 -8.99
CA VAL A 80 0.45 8.22 -8.23
C VAL A 80 1.40 8.43 -7.06
N ARG A 81 2.55 9.07 -7.29
CA ARG A 81 3.53 9.33 -6.23
C ARG A 81 2.96 10.18 -5.11
N ARG A 82 2.22 11.25 -5.43
CA ARG A 82 1.64 12.15 -4.44
C ARG A 82 0.57 11.46 -3.59
N GLU A 83 -0.36 10.74 -4.22
CA GLU A 83 -1.46 10.09 -3.48
C GLU A 83 -0.94 8.94 -2.61
N LEU A 84 -0.01 8.12 -3.12
CA LEU A 84 0.62 7.06 -2.31
C LEU A 84 1.49 7.62 -1.18
N LYS A 85 2.15 8.78 -1.37
CA LYS A 85 2.95 9.41 -0.33
C LYS A 85 2.12 9.77 0.90
N LYS A 86 0.85 10.17 0.73
CA LYS A 86 -0.06 10.42 1.85
C LYS A 86 -0.22 9.15 2.69
N VAL A 87 -0.54 8.02 2.07
CA VAL A 87 -0.72 6.75 2.80
C VAL A 87 0.56 6.26 3.49
N VAL A 88 1.71 6.37 2.82
CA VAL A 88 2.99 5.83 3.33
C VAL A 88 3.60 6.71 4.40
N MET A 89 3.53 8.03 4.27
CA MET A 89 4.25 8.99 5.13
C MET A 89 3.37 9.61 6.22
N GLU A 90 2.05 9.64 6.01
CA GLU A 90 1.13 10.17 7.00
C GLU A 90 0.94 9.09 8.05
N LYS A 91 1.64 9.25 9.18
CA LYS A 91 1.35 8.46 10.38
C LYS A 91 -0.06 8.86 10.78
N SER A 92 -1.02 7.94 10.65
CA SER A 92 -2.29 8.09 11.35
C SER A 92 -1.89 8.45 12.76
N THR A 93 -2.29 9.63 13.22
CA THR A 93 -2.23 9.97 14.63
C THR A 93 -3.14 8.96 15.30
N SER A 94 -2.59 7.78 15.60
CA SER A 94 -3.21 6.86 16.51
C SER A 94 -3.37 7.70 17.76
N LEU A 95 -4.62 8.06 18.08
CA LEU A 95 -4.97 8.47 19.42
C LEU A 95 -4.34 7.40 20.31
N ALA A 96 -3.23 7.75 20.94
CA ALA A 96 -2.59 6.93 21.94
C ALA A 96 -3.61 6.87 23.08
N GLY A 97 -4.42 5.83 23.10
CA GLY A 97 -5.52 5.69 24.05
C GLY A 97 -6.72 4.95 23.46
N SER A 98 -6.65 3.63 23.43
CA SER A 98 -7.68 2.74 23.96
C SER A 98 -7.26 1.31 23.66
N GLY A 99 -6.97 0.53 24.69
CA GLY A 99 -6.82 -0.92 24.58
C GLY A 99 -8.16 -1.57 24.24
N GLN A 100 -8.61 -1.41 23.00
CA GLN A 100 -9.67 -2.25 22.45
C GLN A 100 -9.00 -3.51 21.91
N GLY A 101 -9.08 -4.57 22.72
CA GLY A 101 -8.75 -5.91 22.31
C GLY A 101 -9.39 -6.18 20.95
N LEU A 102 -8.56 -6.56 19.99
CA LEU A 102 -9.03 -7.13 18.73
C LEU A 102 -10.04 -8.23 19.10
N PRO A 103 -11.27 -8.24 18.55
CA PRO A 103 -12.05 -9.46 18.57
C PRO A 103 -11.15 -10.53 17.96
N GLY A 104 -10.85 -11.55 18.77
CA GLY A 104 -9.97 -12.63 18.38
C GLY A 104 -10.66 -13.41 17.27
N ASN A 105 -10.50 -12.97 16.02
CA ASN A 105 -10.94 -13.67 14.82
C ASN A 105 -10.05 -14.90 14.55
N LYS A 106 -9.53 -15.53 15.62
CA LYS A 106 -8.87 -16.82 15.51
C LYS A 106 -9.93 -17.79 15.03
N ARG A 107 -9.84 -18.20 13.76
CA ARG A 107 -10.55 -19.39 13.28
C ARG A 107 -10.22 -20.52 14.27
N PRO A 108 -11.21 -21.16 14.89
CA PRO A 108 -10.95 -22.26 15.81
C PRO A 108 -10.10 -23.30 15.08
N ARG A 109 -8.91 -23.62 15.61
CA ARG A 109 -8.18 -24.81 15.14
C ARG A 109 -8.89 -26.01 15.72
N TYR A 110 -9.70 -26.67 14.91
CA TYR A 110 -10.32 -27.93 15.29
C TYR A 110 -9.23 -29.00 15.26
N TYR A 111 -8.80 -29.46 16.44
CA TYR A 111 -8.02 -30.68 16.53
C TYR A 111 -9.03 -31.83 16.51
N HIS A 112 -9.02 -32.62 15.45
CA HIS A 112 -9.67 -33.94 15.48
C HIS A 112 -8.83 -34.84 16.40
N LEU A 113 -9.40 -35.21 17.53
CA LEU A 113 -9.01 -36.39 18.30
C LEU A 113 -9.71 -37.62 17.73
#